data_AF-A0A0E3QQY6-F1
#
_entry.id   AF-A0A0E3QQY6-F1
#
_cell.length_a   1.000
_cell.length_b   1.000
_cell.length_c   1.000
_cell.angle_alpha   90.00
_cell.angle_beta   90.00
_cell.angle_gamma   90.00
#
_symmetry.space_group_name_H-M   'P 1'
#
loop_
_entity.id
_entity.type
_entity.pdbx_description
1 polymer ?
#
loop_
_entity_poly.entity_id
_entity_poly.type
_entity_poly.pdbx_seq_one_letter_code
_entity_poly.pdbx_strand_id
1 'polypeptide(L)'
;MFTIKESNLNKGYLEGSNLKGFDLTGAELMEVNLEGTDLKGANLKGANLKGANLEGANLEGANLEGADLSWAILKGANLEATNLIKANLKKANLKRANLREADLFMANLEGANLKETHFLSLDQFSKVKTLYDTKLDEELLTSLKGKYPYLFKSLEQQFLEHQSNLLL
;
A
#
# COMPACT_ATOMS: atom_id res chain seq x y z
N MET A 1 -1.66 -15.27 -21.66
CA MET A 1 -1.92 -14.62 -20.37
C MET A 1 -2.26 -15.72 -19.38
N PHE A 2 -1.43 -15.92 -18.37
CA PHE A 2 -1.71 -16.89 -17.30
C PHE A 2 -2.63 -16.19 -16.27
N THR A 3 -3.65 -16.90 -15.79
CA THR A 3 -4.64 -16.34 -14.87
C THR A 3 -4.83 -17.26 -13.67
N ILE A 4 -4.93 -16.64 -12.51
CA ILE A 4 -5.30 -17.23 -11.22
C ILE A 4 -6.29 -16.27 -10.53
N LYS A 5 -7.15 -15.65 -11.35
CA LYS A 5 -8.20 -14.73 -10.93
C LYS A 5 -9.15 -15.41 -9.95
N GLU A 6 -9.54 -14.67 -8.90
CA GLU A 6 -10.48 -15.15 -7.86
C GLU A 6 -10.07 -16.50 -7.22
N SER A 7 -8.82 -16.91 -7.40
CA SER A 7 -8.31 -18.17 -6.84
C SER A 7 -8.02 -18.01 -5.36
N ASN A 8 -8.10 -19.11 -4.62
CA ASN A 8 -7.71 -19.16 -3.22
C ASN A 8 -6.32 -19.78 -3.08
N LEU A 9 -5.37 -18.95 -2.71
CA LEU A 9 -3.97 -19.28 -2.48
C LEU A 9 -3.53 -18.82 -1.08
N ASN A 10 -4.51 -18.65 -0.16
CA ASN A 10 -4.25 -18.26 1.21
C ASN A 10 -3.22 -19.20 1.86
N LYS A 11 -2.24 -18.63 2.55
CA LYS A 11 -1.13 -19.36 3.19
C LYS A 11 -0.29 -20.22 2.23
N GLY A 12 -0.42 -19.97 0.93
CA GLY A 12 0.38 -20.63 -0.10
C GLY A 12 1.85 -20.19 -0.07
N TYR A 13 2.69 -20.96 -0.75
CA TYR A 13 4.12 -20.68 -0.91
C TYR A 13 4.42 -20.42 -2.38
N LEU A 14 4.69 -19.16 -2.71
CA LEU A 14 4.99 -18.66 -4.05
C LEU A 14 6.31 -17.86 -4.06
N GLU A 15 7.12 -18.02 -3.02
CA GLU A 15 8.43 -17.37 -2.87
C GLU A 15 9.31 -17.53 -4.11
N GLY A 16 9.88 -16.43 -4.58
CA GLY A 16 10.76 -16.37 -5.75
C GLY A 16 10.10 -16.74 -7.07
N SER A 17 8.78 -16.94 -7.12
CA SER A 17 8.08 -17.33 -8.34
C SER A 17 8.02 -16.18 -9.36
N ASN A 18 7.75 -16.54 -10.62
CA ASN A 18 7.53 -15.56 -11.69
C ASN A 18 6.04 -15.49 -12.02
N LEU A 19 5.40 -14.41 -11.55
CA LEU A 19 4.00 -14.08 -11.77
C LEU A 19 3.85 -12.80 -12.60
N LYS A 20 4.88 -12.45 -13.37
CA LYS A 20 4.91 -11.24 -14.20
C LYS A 20 3.72 -11.18 -15.15
N GLY A 21 2.94 -10.11 -15.05
CA GLY A 21 1.77 -9.88 -15.90
C GLY A 21 0.61 -10.85 -15.68
N PHE A 22 0.61 -11.63 -14.60
CA PHE A 22 -0.52 -12.53 -14.30
C PHE A 22 -1.76 -11.71 -13.92
N ASP A 23 -2.93 -12.28 -14.25
CA ASP A 23 -4.20 -11.78 -13.71
C ASP A 23 -4.55 -12.52 -12.43
N LEU A 24 -4.48 -11.77 -11.33
CA LEU A 24 -4.76 -12.12 -9.94
C LEU A 24 -5.93 -11.28 -9.40
N THR A 25 -6.77 -10.72 -10.27
CA THR A 25 -7.90 -9.88 -9.87
C THR A 25 -8.77 -10.61 -8.84
N GLY A 26 -9.01 -9.98 -7.69
CA GLY A 26 -9.84 -10.55 -6.62
C GLY A 26 -9.33 -11.86 -6.02
N ALA A 27 -8.06 -12.25 -6.25
CA ALA A 27 -7.50 -13.46 -5.66
C ALA A 27 -7.42 -13.35 -4.12
N GLU A 28 -7.68 -14.48 -3.45
CA GLU A 28 -7.50 -14.63 -2.01
C GLU A 28 -6.07 -15.09 -1.75
N LEU A 29 -5.26 -14.18 -1.21
CA LEU A 29 -3.81 -14.30 -0.99
C LEU A 29 -3.45 -13.95 0.46
N MET A 30 -4.38 -14.19 1.40
CA MET A 30 -4.16 -13.92 2.82
C MET A 30 -3.01 -14.75 3.34
N GLU A 31 -2.07 -14.11 4.04
CA GLU A 31 -0.90 -14.76 4.67
C GLU A 31 -0.06 -15.61 3.68
N VAL A 32 -0.18 -15.36 2.37
CA VAL A 32 0.64 -16.05 1.35
C VAL A 32 2.09 -15.60 1.47
N ASN A 33 3.03 -16.51 1.23
CA ASN A 33 4.43 -16.16 1.06
C ASN A 33 4.73 -15.85 -0.41
N LEU A 34 4.93 -14.57 -0.73
CA LEU A 34 5.33 -14.02 -2.03
C LEU A 34 6.71 -13.33 -1.95
N GLU A 35 7.53 -13.66 -0.95
CA GLU A 35 8.88 -13.10 -0.80
C GLU A 35 9.69 -13.25 -2.10
N GLY A 36 10.33 -12.17 -2.54
CA GLY A 36 11.15 -12.14 -3.76
C GLY A 36 10.43 -12.45 -5.07
N THR A 37 9.10 -12.52 -5.09
CA THR A 37 8.32 -12.87 -6.29
C THR A 37 8.39 -11.76 -7.34
N ASP A 38 8.49 -12.11 -8.62
CA ASP A 38 8.31 -11.15 -9.72
C ASP A 38 6.83 -11.02 -10.08
N LEU A 39 6.21 -9.93 -9.62
CA LEU A 39 4.83 -9.52 -9.89
C LEU A 39 4.76 -8.32 -10.83
N LYS A 40 5.84 -8.03 -11.58
CA LYS A 40 5.89 -6.88 -12.48
C LYS A 40 4.70 -6.86 -13.43
N GLY A 41 3.96 -5.76 -13.45
CA GLY A 41 2.77 -5.57 -14.29
C GLY A 41 1.62 -6.54 -14.00
N ALA A 42 1.64 -7.30 -12.91
CA ALA A 42 0.54 -8.17 -12.53
C ALA A 42 -0.72 -7.37 -12.17
N ASN A 43 -1.89 -7.92 -12.45
CA ASN A 43 -3.15 -7.32 -12.08
C ASN A 43 -3.69 -7.95 -10.80
N LEU A 44 -3.56 -7.26 -9.68
CA LEU A 44 -3.99 -7.64 -8.32
C LEU A 44 -5.18 -6.78 -7.85
N LYS A 45 -5.95 -6.21 -8.78
CA LYS A 45 -7.08 -5.34 -8.45
C LYS A 45 -8.05 -6.04 -7.50
N GLY A 46 -8.34 -5.42 -6.36
CA GLY A 46 -9.23 -5.95 -5.34
C GLY A 46 -8.78 -7.27 -4.69
N ALA A 47 -7.54 -7.71 -4.89
CA ALA A 47 -7.02 -8.92 -4.24
C ALA A 47 -6.93 -8.75 -2.72
N ASN A 48 -7.10 -9.84 -2.00
CA ASN A 48 -6.95 -9.89 -0.54
C ASN A 48 -5.55 -10.41 -0.18
N LEU A 49 -4.63 -9.49 0.09
CA LEU A 49 -3.23 -9.74 0.47
C LEU A 49 -3.00 -9.51 1.97
N LYS A 50 -4.05 -9.60 2.79
CA LYS A 50 -3.96 -9.33 4.22
C LYS A 50 -2.91 -10.24 4.87
N GLY A 51 -1.93 -9.64 5.51
CA GLY A 51 -0.82 -10.35 6.17
C GLY A 51 0.14 -11.08 5.23
N ALA A 52 0.07 -10.87 3.91
CA ALA A 52 0.97 -11.50 2.96
C ALA A 52 2.44 -11.06 3.17
N ASN A 53 3.37 -11.98 2.95
CA ASN A 53 4.80 -11.66 2.88
C ASN A 53 5.17 -11.30 1.44
N LEU A 54 5.49 -10.04 1.18
CA LEU A 54 5.96 -9.49 -0.09
C LEU A 54 7.37 -8.88 0.06
N GLU A 55 8.15 -9.32 1.05
CA GLU A 55 9.50 -8.82 1.27
C GLU A 55 10.34 -8.97 -0.02
N GLY A 56 10.95 -7.89 -0.46
CA GLY A 56 11.77 -7.85 -1.69
C GLY A 56 11.02 -8.15 -3.00
N ALA A 57 9.69 -8.29 -3.01
CA ALA A 57 8.94 -8.60 -4.22
C ALA A 57 9.03 -7.45 -5.24
N ASN A 58 9.00 -7.80 -6.53
CA ASN A 58 8.96 -6.83 -7.62
C ASN A 58 7.51 -6.58 -8.07
N LEU A 59 6.93 -5.44 -7.69
CA LEU A 59 5.58 -5.01 -8.03
C LEU A 59 5.56 -3.86 -9.03
N GLU A 60 6.67 -3.64 -9.75
CA GLU A 60 6.81 -2.54 -10.72
C GLU A 60 5.64 -2.54 -11.71
N GLY A 61 4.90 -1.44 -11.79
CA GLY A 61 3.76 -1.28 -12.69
C GLY A 61 2.57 -2.21 -12.41
N ALA A 62 2.55 -2.93 -11.28
CA ALA A 62 1.43 -3.78 -10.90
C ALA A 62 0.17 -2.94 -10.58
N ASN A 63 -1.00 -3.53 -10.78
CA ASN A 63 -2.27 -2.92 -10.43
C ASN A 63 -2.81 -3.48 -9.11
N LEU A 64 -2.73 -2.70 -8.04
CA LEU A 64 -3.23 -3.04 -6.69
C LEU A 64 -4.44 -2.15 -6.30
N GLU A 65 -5.15 -1.59 -7.28
CA GLU A 65 -6.32 -0.75 -7.01
C GLU A 65 -7.32 -1.48 -6.10
N GLY A 66 -7.63 -0.86 -4.96
CA GLY A 66 -8.59 -1.39 -3.98
C GLY A 66 -8.19 -2.70 -3.30
N ALA A 67 -6.95 -3.18 -3.44
CA ALA A 67 -6.48 -4.39 -2.77
C ALA A 67 -6.37 -4.19 -1.24
N ASP A 68 -6.59 -5.26 -0.47
CA ASP A 68 -6.34 -5.27 0.98
C ASP A 68 -4.93 -5.79 1.27
N LEU A 69 -4.00 -4.89 1.58
CA LEU A 69 -2.63 -5.20 2.02
C LEU A 69 -2.47 -4.95 3.53
N SER A 70 -3.56 -4.94 4.30
CA SER A 70 -3.45 -4.69 5.73
C SER A 70 -2.55 -5.72 6.38
N TRP A 71 -1.65 -5.27 7.25
CA TRP A 71 -0.64 -6.10 7.93
C TRP A 71 0.38 -6.80 7.00
N ALA A 72 0.41 -6.50 5.69
CA ALA A 72 1.38 -7.10 4.78
C ALA A 72 2.82 -6.64 5.07
N ILE A 73 3.78 -7.50 4.75
CA ILE A 73 5.21 -7.22 4.84
C ILE A 73 5.71 -6.85 3.44
N LEU A 74 6.02 -5.58 3.20
CA LEU A 74 6.48 -5.02 1.91
C LEU A 74 7.92 -4.48 2.04
N LYS A 75 8.68 -4.98 3.00
CA LYS A 75 10.02 -4.48 3.29
C LYS A 75 10.91 -4.62 2.05
N GLY A 76 11.50 -3.52 1.60
CA GLY A 76 12.36 -3.52 0.41
C GLY A 76 11.68 -3.88 -0.91
N ALA A 77 10.34 -3.98 -0.96
CA ALA A 77 9.63 -4.28 -2.19
C ALA A 77 9.77 -3.13 -3.22
N ASN A 78 9.77 -3.48 -4.49
CA ASN A 78 9.75 -2.49 -5.58
C ASN A 78 8.31 -2.17 -5.97
N LEU A 79 7.77 -1.04 -5.52
CA LEU A 79 6.43 -0.54 -5.83
C LEU A 79 6.47 0.61 -6.86
N GLU A 80 7.50 0.64 -7.69
CA GLU A 80 7.64 1.68 -8.71
C GLU A 80 6.49 1.65 -9.71
N ALA A 81 5.90 2.82 -9.98
CA ALA A 81 4.76 2.98 -10.90
C ALA A 81 3.56 2.05 -10.58
N THR A 82 3.48 1.51 -9.37
CA THR A 82 2.36 0.66 -8.95
C THR A 82 1.10 1.50 -8.73
N ASN A 83 -0.04 1.02 -9.21
CA ASN A 83 -1.34 1.62 -8.90
C ASN A 83 -1.83 1.11 -7.53
N LEU A 84 -1.80 1.97 -6.50
CA LEU A 84 -2.28 1.70 -5.15
C LEU A 84 -3.54 2.52 -4.81
N ILE A 85 -4.27 3.00 -5.83
CA ILE A 85 -5.48 3.80 -5.63
C ILE A 85 -6.46 3.03 -4.75
N LYS A 86 -6.91 3.66 -3.66
CA LYS A 86 -7.83 3.09 -2.65
C LYS A 86 -7.34 1.80 -1.97
N ALA A 87 -6.07 1.41 -2.13
CA ALA A 87 -5.54 0.23 -1.47
C ALA A 87 -5.52 0.41 0.05
N ASN A 88 -5.74 -0.67 0.78
CA ASN A 88 -5.66 -0.68 2.24
C ASN A 88 -4.28 -1.16 2.69
N LEU A 89 -3.40 -0.25 3.11
CA LEU A 89 -2.06 -0.52 3.62
C LEU A 89 -2.00 -0.37 5.16
N LYS A 90 -3.15 -0.46 5.84
CA LYS A 90 -3.22 -0.32 7.30
C LYS A 90 -2.24 -1.26 7.99
N LYS A 91 -1.38 -0.72 8.84
CA LYS A 91 -0.35 -1.45 9.59
C LYS A 91 0.64 -2.26 8.74
N ALA A 92 0.69 -2.02 7.42
CA ALA A 92 1.66 -2.67 6.54
C ALA A 92 3.09 -2.17 6.81
N ASN A 93 4.08 -3.03 6.59
CA ASN A 93 5.48 -2.67 6.74
C ASN A 93 6.13 -2.41 5.39
N LEU A 94 6.22 -1.13 4.99
CA LEU A 94 6.84 -0.69 3.74
C LEU A 94 8.29 -0.22 3.92
N LYS A 95 8.94 -0.52 5.04
CA LYS A 95 10.31 -0.04 5.32
C LYS A 95 11.24 -0.33 4.13
N ARG A 96 11.96 0.68 3.64
CA ARG A 96 12.87 0.59 2.47
C ARG A 96 12.24 0.30 1.12
N ALA A 97 10.91 0.23 1.00
CA ALA A 97 10.26 0.05 -0.29
C ALA A 97 10.57 1.22 -1.25
N ASN A 98 10.63 0.93 -2.55
CA ASN A 98 10.71 1.93 -3.60
C ASN A 98 9.30 2.34 -4.02
N LEU A 99 8.91 3.58 -3.79
CA LEU A 99 7.57 4.12 -4.11
C LEU A 99 7.61 5.18 -5.21
N ARG A 100 8.68 5.21 -6.01
CA ARG A 100 8.81 6.11 -7.16
C ARG A 100 7.58 5.98 -8.06
N GLU A 101 6.92 7.10 -8.34
CA GLU A 101 5.76 7.16 -9.25
C GLU A 101 4.55 6.27 -8.85
N ALA A 102 4.53 5.69 -7.64
CA ALA A 102 3.37 4.96 -7.16
C ALA A 102 2.18 5.91 -6.95
N ASP A 103 0.99 5.50 -7.39
CA ASP A 103 -0.25 6.26 -7.18
C ASP A 103 -0.94 5.83 -5.88
N LEU A 104 -0.90 6.69 -4.87
CA LEU A 104 -1.45 6.45 -3.54
C LEU A 104 -2.79 7.16 -3.30
N PHE A 105 -3.48 7.62 -4.36
CA PHE A 105 -4.73 8.36 -4.21
C PHE A 105 -5.77 7.55 -3.41
N MET A 106 -6.26 8.13 -2.32
CA MET A 106 -7.19 7.51 -1.37
C MET A 106 -6.68 6.22 -0.68
N ALA A 107 -5.39 5.92 -0.74
CA ALA A 107 -4.83 4.77 -0.03
C ALA A 107 -4.88 4.99 1.50
N ASN A 108 -5.14 3.92 2.25
CA ASN A 108 -5.16 3.95 3.71
C ASN A 108 -3.79 3.52 4.27
N LEU A 109 -3.03 4.46 4.84
CA LEU A 109 -1.71 4.19 5.44
C LEU A 109 -1.74 4.18 6.98
N GLU A 110 -2.92 4.12 7.60
CA GLU A 110 -3.06 4.13 9.05
C GLU A 110 -2.11 3.11 9.72
N GLY A 111 -1.20 3.59 10.58
CA GLY A 111 -0.27 2.73 11.30
C GLY A 111 0.82 2.08 10.45
N ALA A 112 0.92 2.38 9.15
CA ALA A 112 1.92 1.81 8.26
C ALA A 112 3.33 2.26 8.65
N ASN A 113 4.33 1.44 8.32
CA ASN A 113 5.74 1.78 8.53
C ASN A 113 6.39 2.17 7.20
N LEU A 114 6.67 3.46 7.02
CA LEU A 114 7.28 4.07 5.84
C LEU A 114 8.67 4.65 6.17
N LYS A 115 9.36 4.14 7.18
CA LYS A 115 10.74 4.56 7.44
C LYS A 115 11.67 4.11 6.33
N GLU A 116 12.64 4.95 5.97
CA GLU A 116 13.67 4.67 4.97
C GLU A 116 13.12 4.32 3.57
N THR A 117 11.85 4.63 3.28
CA THR A 117 11.27 4.46 1.94
C THR A 117 11.88 5.44 0.95
N HIS A 118 12.08 5.00 -0.29
CA HIS A 118 12.76 5.80 -1.31
C HIS A 118 11.77 6.48 -2.27
N PHE A 119 12.18 7.64 -2.80
CA PHE A 119 11.51 8.35 -3.90
C PHE A 119 10.05 8.75 -3.63
N LEU A 120 9.72 9.01 -2.36
CA LEU A 120 8.42 9.55 -1.96
C LEU A 120 8.39 11.07 -2.04
N SER A 121 7.32 11.60 -2.63
CA SER A 121 7.06 13.04 -2.72
C SER A 121 5.95 13.48 -1.77
N LEU A 122 5.96 14.77 -1.40
CA LEU A 122 4.86 15.40 -0.66
C LEU A 122 3.53 15.37 -1.44
N ASP A 123 3.58 15.35 -2.78
CA ASP A 123 2.39 15.27 -3.62
C ASP A 123 1.69 13.92 -3.49
N GLN A 124 2.45 12.81 -3.51
CA GLN A 124 1.89 11.47 -3.32
C GLN A 124 1.16 11.36 -1.98
N PHE A 125 1.73 11.88 -0.88
CA PHE A 125 1.09 11.86 0.44
C PHE A 125 -0.14 12.76 0.54
N SER A 126 -0.17 13.88 -0.18
CA SER A 126 -1.31 14.80 -0.12
C SER A 126 -2.62 14.17 -0.58
N LYS A 127 -2.53 13.05 -1.31
CA LYS A 127 -3.66 12.33 -1.91
C LYS A 127 -4.11 11.12 -1.08
N VAL A 128 -3.40 10.76 -0.02
CA VAL A 128 -3.72 9.58 0.79
C VAL A 128 -4.94 9.84 1.67
N LYS A 129 -5.61 8.77 2.08
CA LYS A 129 -6.80 8.87 2.94
C LYS A 129 -6.45 9.28 4.37
N THR A 130 -5.37 8.76 4.92
CA THR A 130 -4.90 9.07 6.28
C THR A 130 -3.44 8.64 6.47
N LEU A 131 -2.76 9.36 7.36
CA LEU A 131 -1.43 9.05 7.91
C LEU A 131 -1.48 8.88 9.44
N TYR A 132 -2.66 8.69 10.02
CA TYR A 132 -2.81 8.47 11.46
C TYR A 132 -1.93 7.31 11.94
N ASP A 133 -1.14 7.53 12.99
CA ASP A 133 -0.20 6.55 13.56
C ASP A 133 0.88 6.02 12.59
N THR A 134 1.08 6.67 11.44
CA THR A 134 2.06 6.24 10.45
C THR A 134 3.48 6.55 10.92
N LYS A 135 4.41 5.60 10.73
CA LYS A 135 5.83 5.79 11.04
C LYS A 135 6.54 6.32 9.81
N LEU A 136 7.16 7.49 9.93
CA LEU A 136 7.88 8.20 8.88
C LEU A 136 9.27 8.61 9.40
N ASP A 137 10.16 8.97 8.49
CA ASP A 137 11.40 9.66 8.83
C ASP A 137 11.09 11.10 9.29
N GLU A 138 11.88 11.62 10.23
CA GLU A 138 11.56 12.87 10.95
C GLU A 138 11.42 14.09 10.01
N GLU A 139 12.25 14.18 8.99
CA GLU A 139 12.22 15.27 8.01
C GLU A 139 10.89 15.29 7.22
N LEU A 140 10.48 14.12 6.74
CA LEU A 140 9.23 13.94 6.00
C LEU A 140 8.01 14.15 6.91
N LEU A 141 8.06 13.62 8.13
CA LEU A 141 7.02 13.83 9.14
C LEU A 141 6.80 15.32 9.43
N THR A 142 7.89 16.07 9.60
CA THR A 142 7.85 17.51 9.88
C THR A 142 7.23 18.26 8.70
N SER A 143 7.68 17.97 7.48
CA SER A 143 7.16 18.58 6.25
C SER A 143 5.66 18.30 6.04
N LEU A 144 5.22 17.06 6.26
CA LEU A 144 3.83 16.66 6.11
C LEU A 144 2.93 17.25 7.20
N LYS A 145 3.38 17.28 8.46
CA LYS A 145 2.61 17.92 9.54
C LYS A 145 2.44 19.42 9.32
N GLY A 146 3.45 20.09 8.77
CA GLY A 146 3.36 21.50 8.42
C GLY A 146 2.35 21.79 7.30
N LYS A 147 2.31 20.92 6.27
CA LYS A 147 1.49 21.15 5.07
C LYS A 147 0.09 20.53 5.11
N TYR A 148 -0.04 19.34 5.71
CA TYR A 148 -1.26 18.53 5.72
C TYR A 148 -1.53 17.93 7.12
N PRO A 149 -1.68 18.76 8.17
CA PRO A 149 -1.86 18.28 9.54
C PRO A 149 -3.09 17.39 9.73
N TYR A 150 -4.14 17.59 8.92
CA TYR A 150 -5.38 16.80 8.98
C TYR A 150 -5.16 15.31 8.67
N LEU A 151 -4.15 14.96 7.86
CA LEU A 151 -3.85 13.57 7.53
C LEU A 151 -3.44 12.76 8.77
N PHE A 152 -2.90 13.39 9.81
CA PHE A 152 -2.44 12.74 11.03
C PHE A 152 -3.52 12.59 12.10
N LYS A 153 -4.77 12.95 11.79
CA LYS A 153 -5.93 12.73 12.65
C LYS A 153 -6.63 11.42 12.29
N SER A 154 -7.32 10.82 13.25
CA SER A 154 -8.15 9.65 12.96
C SER A 154 -9.27 10.04 12.00
N LEU A 155 -9.79 9.09 11.22
CA LEU A 155 -10.88 9.38 10.27
C LEU A 155 -12.14 9.89 10.97
N GLU A 156 -12.38 9.44 12.20
CA GLU A 156 -13.46 9.95 13.06
C GLU A 156 -13.25 11.43 13.41
N GLN A 157 -12.03 11.82 13.80
CA GLN A 157 -11.69 13.22 14.08
C GLN A 157 -11.83 14.09 12.83
N GLN A 158 -11.37 13.61 11.67
CA GLN A 158 -11.51 14.33 10.40
C GLN A 158 -12.98 14.58 10.04
N PHE A 159 -13.84 13.58 10.27
CA PHE A 159 -15.28 13.68 10.02
C PHE A 159 -15.96 14.69 10.95
N LEU A 160 -15.67 14.63 12.25
CA LEU A 160 -16.24 15.55 13.25
C LEU A 160 -15.84 17.01 13.01
N GLU A 161 -14.60 17.26 12.58
CA GLU A 161 -14.14 18.61 12.22
C GLU A 161 -14.85 19.15 10.99
N HIS A 162 -15.07 18.29 9.97
CA HIS A 162 -15.83 18.70 8.79
C HIS A 162 -17.29 19.04 9.14
N GLN A 163 -17.95 18.25 10.00
CA GLN A 163 -19.32 18.56 10.42
C GLN A 163 -19.42 19.86 11.22
N SER A 164 -18.45 20.11 12.10
CA SER A 164 -18.42 21.34 12.92
C SER A 164 -18.25 22.60 12.07
N ASN A 165 -17.45 22.53 11.00
CA ASN A 165 -17.23 23.65 10.08
C ASN A 165 -18.42 23.92 9.13
N LEU A 166 -19.36 22.98 8.98
CA LEU A 166 -20.58 23.17 8.18
C LEU A 166 -21.72 23.83 8.96
N LEU A 167 -21.59 23.91 10.29
CA LEU A 167 -22.61 24.45 11.20
C LEU A 167 -22.33 25.89 11.64
N LEU A 168 -21.29 26.53 11.10
CA LEU A 168 -20.89 27.92 11.30
C LEU A 168 -21.02 28.70 9.99
#